data_AF-A0A955BGS5-F1
#
_entry.id   AF-A0A955BGS5-F1
#
_cell.length_a   1.000
_cell.length_b   1.000
_cell.length_c   1.000
_cell.angle_alpha   90.00
_cell.angle_beta   90.00
_cell.angle_gamma   90.00
#
_symmetry.space_group_name_H-M   'P 1'
#
loop_
_entity.id
_entity.type
_entity.pdbx_description
1 polymer ?
#
loop_
_entity_poly.entity_id
_entity_poly.type
_entity_poly.pdbx_seq_one_letter_code
_entity_poly.pdbx_strand_id
1 'polypeptide(L)'
;GSHAYKPAKYDGPVVFNPIVDGNAQPNRLKTRIGNERAYRVIDPDMIYPELRESERRALETLSTPNTVCAYWSLVDVVEYLCWTLNGAEDYINNPASAELQQVLNADPALVRNLQLRLGDHLPKALDSVLTPLGYQWLVELDNRTRRLKIIERGKGLQKQFKLQKWGELLDVEKSQVPEFDLSCDFTDGAFNELDVIGGWVEVESSFELRPGWEDTYDSADITTLTVGSLNWETDTKRQHAFRRFVWNEAGDYTGLRPWWNTTPDLAAALQINTGNERKLDRAIPRRRRFHPMLSRNLDGTPLENVQGCYLEYWNPDTEEWLPIRSDNYKPGLVNGESAQLLKDEMGIEFRADQVPYQLVFFAKKHGIEHVKLRLTATVRLDYRLRVKRTAQFSLLQDTTREIIDRDDDYKLSRRLSSSRFNGVANVVTSNGRDAVAELCIDTLRKNNAATIEGDLTLDGVDVDLRGYLGMSATKFDGRNLEFRATHQALSDPRYPTIVAIRWNVQRQKTTVSLDTMK
;
A
#
# COMPACT_ATOMS: atom_id res chain seq x y z
N GLY A 1 -4.04 2.54 -48.00
CA GLY A 1 -4.26 1.40 -47.10
C GLY A 1 -3.15 1.39 -46.08
N SER A 2 -3.41 1.92 -44.88
CA SER A 2 -2.50 1.85 -43.74
C SER A 2 -2.84 0.61 -42.92
N HIS A 3 -1.85 -0.23 -42.64
CA HIS A 3 -2.01 -1.38 -41.77
C HIS A 3 -2.32 -0.90 -40.35
N ALA A 4 -3.60 -0.84 -40.00
CA ALA A 4 -4.05 -0.75 -38.62
C ALA A 4 -3.67 -2.07 -37.92
N TYR A 5 -2.55 -2.02 -37.19
CA TYR A 5 -2.10 -3.12 -36.34
C TYR A 5 -3.15 -3.32 -35.25
N LYS A 6 -3.87 -4.45 -35.27
CA LYS A 6 -4.79 -4.83 -34.20
C LYS A 6 -3.96 -5.26 -32.99
N PRO A 7 -4.03 -4.56 -31.84
CA PRO A 7 -3.32 -4.99 -30.64
C PRO A 7 -3.87 -6.32 -30.15
N ALA A 8 -3.00 -7.13 -29.52
CA ALA A 8 -3.44 -8.29 -28.75
C ALA A 8 -4.49 -7.82 -27.73
N LYS A 9 -5.70 -8.36 -27.84
CA LYS A 9 -6.79 -8.13 -26.88
C LYS A 9 -6.33 -8.72 -25.54
N TYR A 10 -5.96 -7.86 -24.61
CA TYR A 10 -5.91 -8.25 -23.20
C TYR A 10 -7.35 -8.25 -22.68
N ASP A 11 -7.87 -9.43 -22.39
CA ASP A 11 -9.24 -9.64 -21.90
C ASP A 11 -9.31 -9.70 -20.35
N GLY A 12 -8.20 -9.38 -19.66
CA GLY A 12 -8.11 -9.33 -18.20
C GLY A 12 -8.49 -7.96 -17.61
N PRO A 13 -8.72 -7.86 -16.28
CA PRO A 13 -9.04 -6.59 -15.64
C PRO A 13 -7.85 -5.62 -15.72
N VAL A 14 -8.15 -4.34 -15.96
CA VAL A 14 -7.14 -3.27 -15.96
C VAL A 14 -6.80 -2.92 -14.53
N VAL A 15 -5.52 -3.05 -14.16
CA VAL A 15 -5.00 -2.71 -12.82
C VAL A 15 -3.95 -1.63 -12.95
N PHE A 16 -4.11 -0.51 -12.25
CA PHE A 16 -3.11 0.56 -12.19
C PHE A 16 -2.20 0.35 -10.99
N ASN A 17 -0.89 0.54 -11.19
CA ASN A 17 0.14 0.37 -10.16
C ASN A 17 -0.03 -0.95 -9.38
N PRO A 18 -0.01 -2.11 -10.06
CA PRO A 18 -0.28 -3.42 -9.47
C PRO A 18 0.73 -3.73 -8.37
N ILE A 19 0.30 -4.52 -7.39
CA ILE A 19 1.18 -4.99 -6.31
C ILE A 19 1.75 -6.33 -6.73
N VAL A 20 3.06 -6.35 -6.98
CA VAL A 20 3.82 -7.56 -7.32
C VAL A 20 4.88 -7.76 -6.26
N ASP A 21 4.94 -8.95 -5.67
CA ASP A 21 5.83 -9.30 -4.55
C ASP A 21 5.74 -8.31 -3.38
N GLY A 22 4.53 -7.79 -3.14
CA GLY A 22 4.23 -6.88 -2.04
C GLY A 22 4.71 -5.44 -2.24
N ASN A 23 5.16 -5.06 -3.44
CA ASN A 23 5.51 -3.70 -3.83
C ASN A 23 4.66 -3.23 -5.00
N ALA A 24 4.25 -1.97 -5.01
CA ALA A 24 3.63 -1.38 -6.20
C ALA A 24 4.66 -1.33 -7.33
N GLN A 25 4.27 -1.77 -8.52
CA GLN A 25 5.10 -1.70 -9.72
C GLN A 25 4.58 -0.65 -10.69
N PRO A 26 5.46 0.14 -11.34
CA PRO A 26 5.05 1.06 -12.37
C PRO A 26 4.64 0.28 -13.63
N ASN A 27 3.42 0.51 -14.12
CA ASN A 27 2.91 -0.16 -15.32
C ASN A 27 2.30 0.81 -16.35
N ARG A 28 2.67 2.10 -16.28
CA ARG A 28 2.30 3.10 -17.29
C ARG A 28 3.38 3.20 -18.35
N LEU A 29 3.00 2.99 -19.60
CA LEU A 29 3.86 3.29 -20.75
C LEU A 29 3.37 4.56 -21.44
N LYS A 30 4.28 5.51 -21.65
CA LYS A 30 4.01 6.67 -22.51
C LYS A 30 4.17 6.25 -23.96
N THR A 31 3.11 6.38 -24.75
CA THR A 31 3.17 6.22 -26.20
C THR A 31 2.72 7.51 -26.89
N ARG A 32 3.16 7.73 -28.13
CA ARG A 32 2.66 8.81 -28.98
C ARG A 32 1.76 8.19 -30.04
N ILE A 33 0.51 8.62 -30.10
CA ILE A 33 -0.37 8.37 -31.24
C ILE A 33 -0.59 9.74 -31.89
N GLY A 34 0.11 10.03 -32.99
CA GLY A 34 0.09 11.37 -33.60
C GLY A 34 0.75 12.45 -32.73
N ASN A 35 0.09 13.61 -32.59
CA ASN A 35 0.56 14.73 -31.77
C ASN A 35 0.16 14.62 -30.28
N GLU A 36 -0.57 13.58 -29.89
CA GLU A 36 -1.16 13.44 -28.56
C GLU A 36 -0.40 12.44 -27.67
N ARG A 37 -0.49 12.67 -26.35
CA ARG A 37 0.03 11.76 -25.33
C ARG A 37 -0.99 10.66 -25.11
N ALA A 38 -0.69 9.44 -25.54
CA ALA A 38 -1.51 8.28 -25.20
C ALA A 38 -0.76 7.44 -24.15
N TYR A 39 -1.47 6.98 -23.14
CA TYR A 39 -0.92 6.05 -22.16
C TYR A 39 -1.38 4.63 -22.49
N ARG A 40 -0.52 3.65 -22.20
CA ARG A 40 -0.89 2.24 -22.22
C ARG A 40 -0.64 1.64 -20.86
N VAL A 41 -1.58 0.80 -20.41
CA VAL A 41 -1.42 -0.04 -19.24
C VAL A 41 -0.67 -1.29 -19.67
N ILE A 42 0.44 -1.59 -19.00
CA ILE A 42 1.16 -2.85 -19.17
C ILE A 42 0.56 -3.87 -18.21
N ASP A 43 0.34 -5.07 -18.72
CA ASP A 43 -0.11 -6.23 -17.96
C ASP A 43 0.85 -6.51 -16.80
N PRO A 44 0.38 -6.65 -15.55
CA PRO A 44 1.20 -7.05 -14.42
C PRO A 44 2.07 -8.29 -14.69
N ASP A 45 1.57 -9.26 -15.47
CA ASP A 45 2.28 -10.49 -15.81
C ASP A 45 3.45 -10.25 -16.80
N MET A 46 3.47 -9.09 -17.46
CA MET A 46 4.58 -8.65 -18.31
C MET A 46 5.65 -7.83 -17.55
N ILE A 47 5.50 -7.64 -16.23
CA ILE A 47 6.47 -6.92 -15.40
C ILE A 47 7.59 -7.87 -14.89
N TYR A 48 7.41 -9.19 -15.04
CA TYR A 48 8.38 -10.18 -14.56
C TYR A 48 9.68 -10.22 -15.39
N PRO A 49 10.87 -10.31 -14.75
CA PRO A 49 12.16 -10.53 -15.43
C PRO A 49 12.29 -11.89 -16.14
N GLU A 50 11.41 -12.84 -15.83
CA GLU A 50 11.44 -14.21 -16.37
C GLU A 50 10.67 -14.38 -17.69
N LEU A 51 10.26 -13.26 -18.32
CA LEU A 51 9.58 -13.27 -19.61
C LEU A 51 10.38 -14.05 -20.67
N ARG A 52 9.66 -14.76 -21.55
CA ARG A 52 10.28 -15.39 -22.70
C ARG A 52 10.88 -14.29 -23.59
N GLU A 53 12.07 -14.54 -24.15
CA GLU A 53 12.81 -13.66 -25.05
C GLU A 53 11.92 -13.01 -26.15
N SER A 54 10.86 -13.71 -26.58
CA SER A 54 9.86 -13.24 -27.56
C SER A 54 8.94 -12.12 -27.04
N GLU A 55 8.58 -12.13 -25.76
CA GLU A 55 7.69 -11.14 -25.13
C GLU A 55 8.47 -9.87 -24.76
N ARG A 56 9.73 -10.02 -24.33
CA ARG A 56 10.67 -8.91 -24.17
C ARG A 56 10.91 -8.18 -25.49
N ARG A 57 11.09 -8.91 -26.60
CA ARG A 57 11.20 -8.32 -27.95
C ARG A 57 9.94 -7.57 -28.39
N ALA A 58 8.75 -7.99 -27.98
CA ALA A 58 7.49 -7.29 -28.29
C ALA A 58 7.39 -5.95 -27.53
N LEU A 59 7.85 -5.91 -26.28
CA LEU A 59 7.99 -4.67 -25.48
C LEU A 59 9.07 -3.73 -26.05
N GLU A 60 10.19 -4.28 -26.53
CA GLU A 60 11.26 -3.55 -27.22
C GLU A 60 10.82 -3.00 -28.59
N THR A 61 9.88 -3.64 -29.29
CA THR A 61 9.32 -3.11 -30.56
C THR A 61 8.28 -2.02 -30.34
N LEU A 62 7.65 -1.97 -29.17
CA LEU A 62 6.62 -0.98 -28.79
C LEU A 62 7.19 0.27 -28.10
N SER A 63 8.44 0.21 -27.68
CA SER A 63 9.12 1.25 -26.91
C SER A 63 10.26 1.83 -27.74
N THR A 64 10.41 3.15 -27.80
CA THR A 64 11.71 3.70 -28.20
C THR A 64 12.77 3.26 -27.16
N PRO A 65 14.06 3.16 -27.51
CA PRO A 65 15.10 2.51 -26.70
C PRO A 65 15.34 3.03 -25.26
N ASN A 66 14.53 3.96 -24.76
CA ASN A 66 14.63 4.60 -23.44
C ASN A 66 13.28 4.71 -22.69
N THR A 67 12.25 3.93 -23.04
CA THR A 67 10.94 4.08 -22.37
C THR A 67 10.90 3.25 -21.08
N VAL A 68 11.13 3.88 -19.93
CA VAL A 68 10.96 3.28 -18.60
C VAL A 68 9.49 3.36 -18.18
N CYS A 69 8.92 2.26 -17.68
CA CYS A 69 7.58 2.26 -17.11
C CYS A 69 7.49 3.25 -15.94
N ALA A 70 6.42 4.05 -15.91
CA ALA A 70 6.18 5.01 -14.84
C ALA A 70 4.98 4.59 -13.98
N TYR A 71 4.87 5.16 -12.78
CA TYR A 71 3.66 5.04 -11.99
C TYR A 71 2.54 5.87 -12.62
N TRP A 72 1.32 5.39 -12.45
CA TRP A 72 0.09 6.14 -12.70
C TRP A 72 -0.16 7.09 -11.53
N SER A 73 -0.51 8.34 -11.83
CA SER A 73 -1.21 9.24 -10.90
C SER A 73 -2.70 9.24 -11.18
N LEU A 74 -3.51 9.82 -10.28
CA LEU A 74 -4.95 9.98 -10.51
C LEU A 74 -5.25 10.77 -11.79
N VAL A 75 -4.47 11.82 -12.06
CA VAL A 75 -4.54 12.60 -13.32
C VAL A 75 -4.36 11.68 -14.53
N ASP A 76 -3.33 10.84 -14.50
CA ASP A 76 -3.02 9.94 -15.61
C ASP A 76 -4.12 8.91 -15.84
N VAL A 77 -4.70 8.37 -14.75
CA VAL A 77 -5.80 7.39 -14.82
C VAL A 77 -7.04 8.02 -15.45
N VAL A 78 -7.42 9.23 -15.01
CA VAL A 78 -8.59 9.93 -15.56
C VAL A 78 -8.38 10.28 -17.04
N GLU A 79 -7.21 10.80 -17.39
CA GLU A 79 -6.86 11.10 -18.79
C GLU A 79 -6.91 9.82 -19.65
N TYR A 80 -6.36 8.71 -19.16
CA TYR A 80 -6.42 7.41 -19.83
C TYR A 80 -7.86 6.92 -20.02
N LEU A 81 -8.71 7.00 -19.00
CA LEU A 81 -10.11 6.59 -19.08
C LEU A 81 -10.87 7.40 -20.14
N CYS A 82 -10.73 8.73 -20.11
CA CYS A 82 -11.35 9.64 -21.06
C CYS A 82 -10.95 9.32 -22.51
N TRP A 83 -9.66 9.18 -22.79
CA TRP A 83 -9.19 8.91 -24.15
C TRP A 83 -9.44 7.48 -24.62
N THR A 84 -9.48 6.51 -23.70
CA THR A 84 -9.73 5.11 -24.05
C THR A 84 -11.22 4.85 -24.31
N LEU A 85 -12.11 5.47 -23.55
CA LEU A 85 -13.55 5.22 -23.60
C LEU A 85 -14.34 6.31 -24.35
N ASN A 86 -13.75 7.49 -24.59
CA ASN A 86 -14.33 8.61 -25.33
C ASN A 86 -13.28 9.28 -26.24
N GLY A 87 -12.49 8.48 -26.97
CA GLY A 87 -11.38 8.99 -27.78
C GLY A 87 -11.76 9.76 -29.05
N ALA A 88 -12.99 9.61 -29.55
CA ALA A 88 -13.48 10.33 -30.72
C ALA A 88 -14.13 11.69 -30.39
N GLU A 89 -14.52 11.90 -29.13
CA GLU A 89 -15.21 13.11 -28.66
C GLU A 89 -16.46 13.50 -29.47
N ASP A 90 -17.14 12.53 -30.11
CA ASP A 90 -18.24 12.78 -31.05
C ASP A 90 -19.40 13.62 -30.47
N TYR A 91 -19.64 13.47 -29.16
CA TYR A 91 -20.79 14.10 -28.47
C TYR A 91 -20.40 14.92 -27.24
N ILE A 92 -19.23 14.66 -26.68
CA ILE A 92 -18.73 15.30 -25.46
C ILE A 92 -17.21 15.33 -25.49
N ASN A 93 -16.65 16.49 -25.21
CA ASN A 93 -15.21 16.70 -25.13
C ASN A 93 -14.69 16.24 -23.77
N ASN A 94 -13.49 15.67 -23.75
CA ASN A 94 -12.74 15.30 -22.57
C ASN A 94 -12.21 16.55 -21.85
N PRO A 95 -11.89 16.46 -20.54
CA PRO A 95 -11.28 17.56 -19.81
C PRO A 95 -9.88 17.85 -20.32
N ALA A 96 -9.43 19.11 -20.26
CA ALA A 96 -8.06 19.45 -20.62
C ALA A 96 -7.08 18.94 -19.56
N SER A 97 -5.93 18.40 -19.97
CA SER A 97 -4.91 17.86 -19.05
C SER A 97 -4.43 18.90 -18.01
N ALA A 98 -4.35 20.18 -18.39
CA ALA A 98 -3.99 21.26 -17.48
C ALA A 98 -5.06 21.52 -16.40
N GLU A 99 -6.35 21.33 -16.71
CA GLU A 99 -7.44 21.48 -15.76
C GLU A 99 -7.44 20.32 -14.75
N LEU A 100 -7.20 19.09 -15.24
CA LEU A 100 -7.05 17.91 -14.37
C LEU A 100 -5.93 18.10 -13.35
N GLN A 101 -4.77 18.64 -13.77
CA GLN A 101 -3.63 18.88 -12.89
C GLN A 101 -3.88 19.94 -11.81
N GLN A 102 -4.83 20.86 -12.02
CA GLN A 102 -5.19 21.88 -11.03
C GLN A 102 -6.11 21.34 -9.94
N VAL A 103 -6.92 20.32 -10.27
CA VAL A 103 -7.96 19.78 -9.37
C VAL A 103 -7.51 18.49 -8.69
N LEU A 104 -6.89 17.58 -9.44
CA LEU A 104 -6.56 16.24 -8.97
C LEU A 104 -5.17 16.18 -8.35
N ASN A 105 -5.03 15.43 -7.27
CA ASN A 105 -3.73 15.16 -6.67
C ASN A 105 -2.88 14.25 -7.57
N ALA A 106 -1.61 14.63 -7.77
CA ALA A 106 -0.65 13.90 -8.58
C ALA A 106 0.00 12.71 -7.86
N ASP A 107 -0.30 12.49 -6.57
CA ASP A 107 0.28 11.41 -5.76
C ASP A 107 -0.08 10.01 -6.34
N PRO A 108 0.91 9.23 -6.78
CA PRO A 108 0.70 7.87 -7.29
C PRO A 108 0.14 6.89 -6.24
N ALA A 109 0.32 7.18 -4.95
CA ALA A 109 -0.17 6.31 -3.87
C ALA A 109 -1.71 6.19 -3.87
N LEU A 110 -2.42 7.18 -4.42
CA LEU A 110 -3.87 7.21 -4.49
C LEU A 110 -4.46 6.17 -5.46
N VAL A 111 -3.69 5.71 -6.44
CA VAL A 111 -4.15 4.77 -7.48
C VAL A 111 -3.37 3.45 -7.42
N ARG A 112 -2.83 3.10 -6.24
CA ARG A 112 -2.15 1.83 -6.00
C ARG A 112 -3.14 0.67 -6.03
N ASN A 113 -2.82 -0.37 -6.81
CA ASN A 113 -3.65 -1.55 -7.02
C ASN A 113 -5.10 -1.23 -7.42
N LEU A 114 -5.31 -0.12 -8.13
CA LEU A 114 -6.64 0.31 -8.52
C LEU A 114 -7.13 -0.54 -9.69
N GLN A 115 -8.12 -1.38 -9.44
CA GLN A 115 -8.68 -2.29 -10.43
C GLN A 115 -9.99 -1.74 -11.02
N LEU A 116 -10.05 -1.66 -12.35
CA LEU A 116 -11.29 -1.38 -13.06
C LEU A 116 -12.03 -2.68 -13.38
N ARG A 117 -13.37 -2.63 -13.29
CA ARG A 117 -14.20 -3.76 -13.70
C ARG A 117 -14.33 -3.78 -15.21
N LEU A 118 -14.19 -4.96 -15.79
CA LEU A 118 -14.41 -5.18 -17.22
C LEU A 118 -15.87 -4.85 -17.59
N GLY A 119 -16.05 -4.17 -18.71
CA GLY A 119 -17.37 -3.79 -19.22
C GLY A 119 -17.95 -2.49 -18.64
N ASP A 120 -17.25 -1.81 -17.73
CA ASP A 120 -17.66 -0.48 -17.29
C ASP A 120 -17.50 0.56 -18.42
N HIS A 121 -18.51 1.42 -18.56
CA HIS A 121 -18.51 2.56 -19.48
C HIS A 121 -17.95 3.80 -18.77
N LEU A 122 -17.56 4.83 -19.53
CA LEU A 122 -16.80 5.98 -19.01
C LEU A 122 -17.39 6.60 -17.72
N PRO A 123 -18.68 6.99 -17.65
CA PRO A 123 -19.34 7.43 -16.42
C PRO A 123 -19.04 6.56 -15.19
N LYS A 124 -19.32 5.27 -15.29
CA LYS A 124 -19.17 4.31 -14.18
C LYS A 124 -17.70 4.07 -13.81
N ALA A 125 -16.81 4.10 -14.79
CA ALA A 125 -15.37 4.01 -14.56
C ALA A 125 -14.85 5.26 -13.83
N LEU A 126 -15.30 6.46 -14.21
CA LEU A 126 -14.97 7.70 -13.53
C LEU A 126 -15.50 7.71 -12.10
N ASP A 127 -16.74 7.30 -11.87
CA ASP A 127 -17.32 7.19 -10.52
C ASP A 127 -16.51 6.25 -9.64
N SER A 128 -16.15 5.07 -10.15
CA SER A 128 -15.38 4.07 -9.39
C SER A 128 -13.99 4.56 -8.95
N VAL A 129 -13.41 5.51 -9.69
CA VAL A 129 -12.07 6.05 -9.43
C VAL A 129 -12.11 7.36 -8.63
N LEU A 130 -13.02 8.27 -8.96
CA LEU A 130 -13.07 9.63 -8.42
C LEU A 130 -13.83 9.70 -7.10
N THR A 131 -14.98 9.04 -7.02
CA THR A 131 -15.89 9.11 -5.86
C THR A 131 -15.19 8.69 -4.56
N PRO A 132 -14.47 7.55 -4.48
CA PRO A 132 -13.79 7.15 -3.24
C PRO A 132 -12.72 8.13 -2.76
N LEU A 133 -12.24 9.00 -3.65
CA LEU A 133 -11.16 9.96 -3.38
C LEU A 133 -11.68 11.38 -3.09
N GLY A 134 -13.01 11.59 -3.13
CA GLY A 134 -13.66 12.88 -2.87
C GLY A 134 -13.79 13.79 -4.10
N TYR A 135 -13.71 13.23 -5.30
CA TYR A 135 -13.84 13.96 -6.56
C TYR A 135 -15.15 13.58 -7.28
N GLN A 136 -15.59 14.44 -8.21
CA GLN A 136 -16.77 14.18 -9.03
C GLN A 136 -16.52 14.67 -10.45
N TRP A 137 -17.25 14.11 -11.41
CA TRP A 137 -17.30 14.59 -12.78
C TRP A 137 -18.70 15.12 -13.10
N LEU A 138 -18.77 16.11 -13.97
CA LEU A 138 -20.01 16.70 -14.45
C LEU A 138 -19.89 17.09 -15.92
N VAL A 139 -21.02 17.35 -16.57
CA VAL A 139 -21.06 17.82 -17.96
C VAL A 139 -21.35 19.32 -17.98
N GLU A 140 -20.37 20.09 -18.44
CA GLU A 140 -20.49 21.52 -18.67
C GLU A 140 -20.81 21.79 -20.15
N LEU A 141 -21.57 22.84 -20.43
CA LEU A 141 -21.82 23.29 -21.79
C LEU A 141 -21.05 24.60 -22.03
N ASP A 142 -19.92 24.51 -22.70
CA ASP A 142 -19.09 25.66 -23.08
C ASP A 142 -19.27 25.96 -24.58
N ASN A 143 -19.70 27.17 -24.93
CA ASN A 143 -19.87 27.62 -26.32
C ASN A 143 -20.63 26.62 -27.24
N ARG A 144 -21.70 25.99 -26.72
CA ARG A 144 -22.52 24.94 -27.37
C ARG A 144 -21.85 23.57 -27.53
N THR A 145 -20.63 23.40 -27.04
CA THR A 145 -19.95 22.11 -26.92
C THR A 145 -20.11 21.56 -25.51
N ARG A 146 -20.41 20.26 -25.40
CA ARG A 146 -20.49 19.57 -24.10
C ARG A 146 -19.09 19.13 -23.73
N ARG A 147 -18.70 19.31 -22.47
CA ARG A 147 -17.38 18.91 -21.98
C ARG A 147 -17.49 18.28 -20.60
N LEU A 148 -16.68 17.25 -20.37
CA LEU A 148 -16.49 16.67 -19.04
C LEU A 148 -15.63 17.62 -18.19
N LYS A 149 -16.09 17.92 -16.98
CA LYS A 149 -15.37 18.72 -15.99
C LYS A 149 -15.22 17.91 -14.71
N ILE A 150 -14.01 17.90 -14.16
CA ILE A 150 -13.71 17.24 -12.90
C ILE A 150 -13.61 18.31 -11.81
N ILE A 151 -14.21 18.04 -10.66
CA ILE A 151 -14.23 18.95 -9.51
C ILE A 151 -13.91 18.20 -8.22
N GLU A 152 -13.36 18.92 -7.24
CA GLU A 152 -13.26 18.45 -5.87
C GLU A 152 -14.55 18.79 -5.12
N ARG A 153 -15.16 17.80 -4.46
CA ARG A 153 -16.46 17.96 -3.81
C ARG A 153 -16.34 18.96 -2.65
N GLY A 154 -17.24 19.94 -2.62
CA GLY A 154 -17.36 20.92 -1.55
C GLY A 154 -16.32 22.06 -1.55
N LYS A 155 -15.38 22.11 -2.51
CA LYS A 155 -14.34 23.15 -2.60
C LYS A 155 -14.52 24.15 -3.76
N GLY A 156 -15.72 24.22 -4.35
CA GLY A 156 -16.04 25.18 -5.40
C GLY A 156 -16.09 26.63 -4.91
N LEU A 157 -16.15 27.58 -5.86
CA LEU A 157 -16.46 28.98 -5.54
C LEU A 157 -17.78 29.06 -4.77
N GLN A 158 -17.85 29.93 -3.77
CA GLN A 158 -19.00 30.00 -2.90
C GLN A 158 -20.14 30.79 -3.53
N LYS A 159 -21.35 30.21 -3.54
CA LYS A 159 -22.58 30.85 -3.99
C LYS A 159 -23.60 30.92 -2.87
N GLN A 160 -24.20 32.10 -2.70
CA GLN A 160 -25.30 32.35 -1.79
C GLN A 160 -26.59 32.52 -2.59
N PHE A 161 -27.69 31.98 -2.08
CA PHE A 161 -29.01 32.14 -2.68
C PHE A 161 -29.84 33.11 -1.84
N LYS A 162 -30.63 33.97 -2.44
CA LYS A 162 -31.39 34.97 -1.68
C LYS A 162 -32.76 34.44 -1.28
N LEU A 163 -33.07 34.51 0.01
CA LEU A 163 -34.37 34.19 0.56
C LEU A 163 -34.69 35.13 1.72
N GLN A 164 -35.73 35.95 1.55
CA GLN A 164 -36.07 36.98 2.51
C GLN A 164 -36.54 36.40 3.86
N LYS A 165 -36.37 37.19 4.94
CA LYS A 165 -36.87 36.87 6.28
C LYS A 165 -38.38 36.72 6.27
N TRP A 166 -38.86 35.87 7.17
CA TRP A 166 -40.29 35.73 7.41
C TRP A 166 -40.89 37.03 7.94
N GLY A 167 -42.02 37.46 7.37
CA GLY A 167 -42.79 38.62 7.84
C GLY A 167 -42.32 39.98 7.31
N GLU A 168 -41.24 40.05 6.54
CA GLU A 168 -40.87 41.29 5.84
C GLU A 168 -41.74 41.50 4.58
N LEU A 169 -41.90 42.76 4.17
CA LEU A 169 -42.54 43.09 2.89
C LEU A 169 -41.71 42.51 1.74
N LEU A 170 -42.36 41.80 0.82
CA LEU A 170 -41.71 41.12 -0.30
C LEU A 170 -40.89 42.11 -1.13
N ASP A 171 -39.58 41.87 -1.15
CA ASP A 171 -38.60 42.56 -1.97
C ASP A 171 -38.03 41.55 -2.97
N VAL A 172 -38.38 41.71 -4.24
CA VAL A 172 -38.03 40.78 -5.33
C VAL A 172 -36.51 40.69 -5.50
N GLU A 173 -35.75 41.75 -5.14
CA GLU A 173 -34.28 41.73 -5.24
C GLU A 173 -33.63 40.90 -4.11
N LYS A 174 -34.38 40.61 -3.04
CA LYS A 174 -33.95 39.85 -1.86
C LYS A 174 -34.56 38.46 -1.77
N SER A 175 -35.44 38.08 -2.69
CA SER A 175 -36.13 36.79 -2.68
C SER A 175 -36.07 36.14 -4.05
N GLN A 176 -35.14 35.18 -4.22
CA GLN A 176 -34.94 34.45 -5.47
C GLN A 176 -35.46 33.01 -5.43
N VAL A 177 -35.58 32.43 -4.22
CA VAL A 177 -35.89 31.01 -4.00
C VAL A 177 -37.30 30.87 -3.44
N PRO A 178 -38.35 30.76 -4.26
CA PRO A 178 -39.72 30.53 -3.78
C PRO A 178 -39.90 29.19 -3.07
N GLU A 179 -39.16 28.16 -3.46
CA GLU A 179 -39.32 26.79 -2.96
C GLU A 179 -37.95 26.10 -2.88
N PHE A 180 -37.74 25.32 -1.82
CA PHE A 180 -36.57 24.49 -1.65
C PHE A 180 -36.95 23.22 -0.89
N ASP A 181 -36.31 22.12 -1.24
CA ASP A 181 -36.36 20.85 -0.51
C ASP A 181 -34.92 20.40 -0.28
N LEU A 182 -34.50 20.34 0.97
CA LEU A 182 -33.14 19.99 1.35
C LEU A 182 -33.21 18.93 2.45
N SER A 183 -32.53 17.82 2.22
CA SER A 183 -32.30 16.79 3.21
C SER A 183 -30.87 16.91 3.76
N CYS A 184 -30.72 16.55 5.04
CA CYS A 184 -29.42 16.46 5.69
C CYS A 184 -29.39 15.13 6.44
N ASP A 185 -28.44 14.27 6.08
CA ASP A 185 -28.23 12.97 6.70
C ASP A 185 -26.84 12.88 7.32
N PHE A 186 -26.80 12.39 8.55
CA PHE A 186 -25.59 12.17 9.35
C PHE A 186 -25.28 10.68 9.51
N THR A 187 -26.21 9.80 9.11
CA THR A 187 -26.13 8.36 9.37
C THR A 187 -25.42 7.61 8.25
N ASP A 188 -25.56 8.07 7.01
CA ASP A 188 -24.97 7.39 5.86
C ASP A 188 -23.56 7.91 5.52
N GLY A 189 -22.53 7.23 6.02
CA GLY A 189 -21.13 7.40 5.60
C GLY A 189 -20.30 8.40 6.40
N ALA A 190 -20.92 9.19 7.28
CA ALA A 190 -20.17 10.06 8.18
C ALA A 190 -19.51 9.24 9.30
N PHE A 191 -18.21 9.41 9.52
CA PHE A 191 -17.52 8.83 10.67
C PHE A 191 -16.55 9.81 11.30
N ASN A 192 -16.39 9.72 12.62
CA ASN A 192 -15.53 10.59 13.41
C ASN A 192 -14.35 9.84 14.02
N GLU A 193 -14.25 8.54 13.80
CA GLU A 193 -13.12 7.71 14.19
C GLU A 193 -12.71 6.81 13.03
N LEU A 194 -11.40 6.76 12.78
CA LEU A 194 -10.82 5.95 11.70
C LEU A 194 -9.67 5.13 12.24
N ASP A 195 -9.64 3.87 11.85
CA ASP A 195 -8.58 2.93 12.17
C ASP A 195 -8.01 2.34 10.88
N VAL A 196 -6.81 2.77 10.51
CA VAL A 196 -6.12 2.23 9.35
C VAL A 196 -5.13 1.15 9.80
N ILE A 197 -5.26 -0.03 9.20
CA ILE A 197 -4.44 -1.20 9.47
C ILE A 197 -3.57 -1.45 8.24
N GLY A 198 -2.25 -1.41 8.40
CA GLY A 198 -1.28 -1.75 7.38
C GLY A 198 -0.65 -3.14 7.60
N GLY A 199 0.46 -3.37 6.91
CA GLY A 199 1.34 -4.53 6.97
C GLY A 199 1.70 -5.02 8.37
N TRP A 200 2.09 -6.31 8.46
CA TRP A 200 2.86 -6.80 9.60
C TRP A 200 4.14 -6.00 9.79
N VAL A 201 4.49 -5.72 11.05
CA VAL A 201 5.75 -5.04 11.35
C VAL A 201 6.91 -6.02 11.13
N GLU A 202 7.87 -5.62 10.32
CA GLU A 202 9.02 -6.42 9.92
C GLU A 202 10.30 -5.84 10.50
N VAL A 203 11.11 -6.67 11.14
CA VAL A 203 12.35 -6.24 11.79
C VAL A 203 13.52 -7.09 11.32
N GLU A 204 14.55 -6.46 10.78
CA GLU A 204 15.82 -7.11 10.45
C GLU A 204 16.81 -7.03 11.61
N SER A 205 17.36 -8.18 11.99
CA SER A 205 18.39 -8.32 13.02
C SER A 205 19.29 -9.53 12.72
N SER A 206 20.36 -9.69 13.49
CA SER A 206 21.19 -10.90 13.48
C SER A 206 20.89 -11.76 14.69
N PHE A 207 20.70 -13.04 14.46
CA PHE A 207 20.30 -14.02 15.46
C PHE A 207 21.37 -15.12 15.55
N GLU A 208 21.94 -15.30 16.74
CA GLU A 208 22.85 -16.41 17.01
C GLU A 208 22.04 -17.71 17.16
N LEU A 209 22.30 -18.68 16.29
CA LEU A 209 21.63 -19.97 16.27
C LEU A 209 22.40 -20.98 17.12
N ARG A 210 21.67 -21.91 17.71
CA ARG A 210 22.19 -22.93 18.62
C ARG A 210 21.92 -24.34 18.11
N PRO A 211 22.74 -25.34 18.48
CA PRO A 211 22.53 -26.74 18.14
C PRO A 211 21.13 -27.28 18.44
N GLY A 212 20.36 -27.66 17.41
CA GLY A 212 19.01 -28.22 17.51
C GLY A 212 18.98 -29.73 17.77
N TRP A 213 19.97 -30.29 18.46
CA TRP A 213 20.11 -31.73 18.74
C TRP A 213 20.66 -31.96 20.16
N GLU A 214 20.50 -33.18 20.70
CA GLU A 214 20.97 -33.58 22.03
C GLU A 214 22.50 -33.60 22.14
N ASP A 215 23.05 -33.31 23.32
CA ASP A 215 24.51 -33.26 23.56
C ASP A 215 25.24 -34.60 23.38
N THR A 216 24.52 -35.72 23.51
CA THR A 216 25.04 -37.08 23.27
C THR A 216 25.66 -37.28 21.88
N TYR A 217 25.26 -36.46 20.89
CA TYR A 217 25.75 -36.54 19.52
C TYR A 217 26.92 -35.60 19.21
N ASP A 218 27.41 -34.81 20.16
CA ASP A 218 28.51 -33.87 19.93
C ASP A 218 29.84 -34.57 19.62
N SER A 219 29.96 -35.83 20.05
CA SER A 219 31.13 -36.69 19.80
C SER A 219 31.02 -37.52 18.51
N ALA A 220 29.91 -37.40 17.76
CA ALA A 220 29.68 -38.21 16.56
C ALA A 220 30.74 -37.95 15.49
N ASP A 221 31.22 -39.03 14.87
CA ASP A 221 32.19 -38.93 13.78
C ASP A 221 31.51 -38.63 12.44
N ILE A 222 32.20 -37.89 11.56
CA ILE A 222 31.66 -37.47 10.26
C ILE A 222 31.18 -38.66 9.41
N THR A 223 31.88 -39.80 9.49
CA THR A 223 31.51 -41.02 8.77
C THR A 223 30.16 -41.59 9.19
N THR A 224 29.77 -41.34 10.45
CA THR A 224 28.49 -41.78 11.04
C THR A 224 27.36 -40.77 10.86
N LEU A 225 27.69 -39.54 10.45
CA LEU A 225 26.76 -38.44 10.14
C LEU A 225 26.47 -38.30 8.64
N THR A 226 27.12 -39.11 7.81
CA THR A 226 26.94 -39.13 6.36
C THR A 226 25.63 -39.84 6.00
N VAL A 227 24.87 -39.25 5.08
CA VAL A 227 23.61 -39.82 4.55
C VAL A 227 23.89 -41.21 3.99
N GLY A 228 23.04 -42.19 4.34
CA GLY A 228 23.18 -43.59 3.90
C GLY A 228 24.19 -44.43 4.70
N SER A 229 24.80 -43.88 5.76
CA SER A 229 25.53 -44.71 6.72
C SER A 229 24.56 -45.53 7.58
N LEU A 230 24.99 -46.70 8.09
CA LEU A 230 24.14 -47.55 8.93
C LEU A 230 23.55 -46.78 10.13
N ASN A 231 24.37 -45.94 10.76
CA ASN A 231 23.96 -45.12 11.90
C ASN A 231 22.96 -44.02 11.52
N TRP A 232 23.05 -43.49 10.30
CA TRP A 232 22.11 -42.51 9.76
C TRP A 232 20.72 -43.10 9.60
N GLU A 233 20.63 -44.36 9.16
CA GLU A 233 19.36 -45.06 8.94
C GLU A 233 18.71 -45.52 10.26
N THR A 234 19.51 -45.92 11.24
CA THR A 234 19.01 -46.50 12.50
C THR A 234 18.69 -45.48 13.59
N ASP A 235 19.32 -44.30 13.59
CA ASP A 235 19.12 -43.25 14.59
C ASP A 235 18.66 -41.95 13.94
N THR A 236 17.34 -41.72 13.94
CA THR A 236 16.74 -40.53 13.33
C THR A 236 17.14 -39.23 14.03
N LYS A 237 17.51 -39.25 15.32
CA LYS A 237 17.93 -38.04 16.03
C LYS A 237 19.34 -37.61 15.60
N ARG A 238 20.20 -38.58 15.28
CA ARG A 238 21.55 -38.34 14.74
C ARG A 238 21.52 -37.61 13.39
N GLN A 239 20.43 -37.72 12.64
CA GLN A 239 20.26 -37.02 11.36
C GLN A 239 20.24 -35.49 11.50
N HIS A 240 20.05 -34.95 12.70
CA HIS A 240 20.07 -33.49 12.94
C HIS A 240 21.42 -32.98 13.47
N ALA A 241 22.29 -33.87 13.95
CA ALA A 241 23.57 -33.49 14.55
C ALA A 241 24.47 -32.77 13.54
N PHE A 242 24.97 -31.58 13.91
CA PHE A 242 25.74 -30.69 13.04
C PHE A 242 25.02 -30.21 11.77
N ARG A 243 23.70 -30.46 11.65
CA ARG A 243 22.88 -30.06 10.50
C ARG A 243 21.86 -29.01 10.87
N ARG A 244 21.18 -29.18 12.01
CA ARG A 244 20.06 -28.34 12.41
C ARG A 244 20.47 -27.33 13.47
N PHE A 245 20.32 -26.04 13.16
CA PHE A 245 20.60 -24.95 14.10
C PHE A 245 19.38 -24.06 14.21
N VAL A 246 18.95 -23.77 15.42
CA VAL A 246 17.70 -23.05 15.70
C VAL A 246 17.91 -21.96 16.74
N TRP A 247 17.06 -20.94 16.70
CA TRP A 247 17.03 -19.87 17.69
C TRP A 247 16.13 -20.23 18.88
N ASN A 248 15.15 -21.13 18.72
CA ASN A 248 14.20 -21.62 19.74
C ASN A 248 13.20 -20.55 20.23
N GLU A 249 12.59 -19.82 19.32
CA GLU A 249 11.57 -18.80 19.61
C GLU A 249 10.34 -19.32 20.36
N ALA A 250 10.02 -20.60 20.19
CA ALA A 250 8.80 -21.22 20.71
C ALA A 250 9.07 -21.95 22.04
N GLY A 251 10.33 -22.21 22.37
CA GLY A 251 10.70 -23.01 23.54
C GLY A 251 10.71 -24.54 23.30
N ASP A 252 10.51 -25.00 22.06
CA ASP A 252 10.49 -26.43 21.70
C ASP A 252 11.79 -27.17 22.05
N TYR A 253 12.91 -26.45 22.05
CA TYR A 253 14.25 -26.99 22.34
C TYR A 253 14.69 -26.72 23.80
N THR A 254 13.81 -26.16 24.63
CA THR A 254 14.10 -25.90 26.04
C THR A 254 14.25 -27.22 26.80
N GLY A 255 15.37 -27.39 27.49
CA GLY A 255 15.72 -28.63 28.18
C GLY A 255 16.40 -29.68 27.31
N LEU A 256 16.55 -29.44 25.99
CA LEU A 256 17.29 -30.34 25.08
C LEU A 256 18.76 -30.49 25.50
N ARG A 257 19.34 -29.42 26.06
CA ARG A 257 20.71 -29.35 26.55
C ARG A 257 20.77 -28.69 27.92
N PRO A 258 21.76 -29.02 28.78
CA PRO A 258 21.84 -28.47 30.13
C PRO A 258 21.86 -26.93 30.20
N TRP A 259 22.47 -26.28 29.21
CA TRP A 259 22.59 -24.82 29.13
C TRP A 259 21.42 -24.13 28.39
N TRP A 260 20.46 -24.89 27.84
CA TRP A 260 19.29 -24.35 27.14
C TRP A 260 18.01 -24.48 27.97
N ASN A 261 17.99 -23.84 29.13
CA ASN A 261 16.91 -23.97 30.12
C ASN A 261 15.81 -22.90 30.02
N THR A 262 15.94 -21.94 29.10
CA THR A 262 14.99 -20.84 28.92
C THR A 262 14.75 -20.56 27.43
N THR A 263 13.52 -20.17 27.11
CA THR A 263 13.13 -19.66 25.79
C THR A 263 13.70 -18.26 25.59
N PRO A 264 14.44 -17.98 24.51
CA PRO A 264 14.95 -16.64 24.22
C PRO A 264 13.83 -15.60 24.09
N ASP A 265 14.07 -14.41 24.65
CA ASP A 265 13.13 -13.29 24.57
C ASP A 265 13.29 -12.57 23.22
N LEU A 266 12.33 -12.79 22.32
CA LEU A 266 12.33 -12.18 20.99
C LEU A 266 12.11 -10.67 21.07
N ALA A 267 11.33 -10.18 22.03
CA ALA A 267 11.11 -8.75 22.20
C ALA A 267 12.40 -8.05 22.64
N ALA A 268 13.15 -8.67 23.55
CA ALA A 268 14.46 -8.20 23.97
C ALA A 268 15.47 -8.24 22.81
N ALA A 269 15.53 -9.35 22.06
CA ALA A 269 16.42 -9.50 20.91
C ALA A 269 16.14 -8.47 19.81
N LEU A 270 14.88 -8.04 19.69
CA LEU A 270 14.46 -7.06 18.69
C LEU A 270 14.43 -5.62 19.21
N GLN A 271 14.92 -5.38 20.44
CA GLN A 271 14.91 -4.06 21.09
C GLN A 271 13.54 -3.38 20.96
N ILE A 272 12.47 -4.15 21.19
CA ILE A 272 11.12 -3.63 21.23
C ILE A 272 10.97 -3.02 22.62
N ASN A 273 10.99 -1.69 22.70
CA ASN A 273 10.83 -0.97 23.95
C ASN A 273 9.48 -1.35 24.59
N THR A 274 9.52 -2.11 25.68
CA THR A 274 8.37 -2.46 26.51
C THR A 274 7.95 -1.30 27.44
N GLY A 275 8.41 -0.08 27.16
CA GLY A 275 8.17 1.10 27.97
C GLY A 275 6.72 1.56 27.87
N ASN A 276 5.93 1.26 28.91
CA ASN A 276 4.64 1.84 29.34
C ASN A 276 3.50 2.04 28.33
N GLU A 277 3.69 1.86 27.03
CA GLU A 277 2.65 1.97 26.02
C GLU A 277 2.38 0.60 25.41
N ARG A 278 1.36 -0.07 25.95
CA ARG A 278 0.66 -1.27 25.44
C ARG A 278 1.33 -2.63 25.69
N LYS A 279 0.62 -3.44 26.49
CA LYS A 279 0.78 -4.91 26.65
C LYS A 279 0.72 -5.71 25.32
N LEU A 280 0.44 -5.06 24.18
CA LEU A 280 0.32 -5.66 22.85
C LEU A 280 1.66 -5.79 22.11
N ASP A 281 2.74 -5.16 22.61
CA ASP A 281 4.06 -5.14 21.96
C ASP A 281 4.95 -6.32 22.39
N ARG A 282 4.37 -7.35 23.04
CA ARG A 282 5.10 -8.56 23.41
C ARG A 282 5.16 -9.50 22.22
N ALA A 283 6.38 -9.85 21.79
CA ALA A 283 6.58 -10.97 20.89
C ALA A 283 6.11 -12.25 21.60
N ILE A 284 5.10 -12.92 21.04
CA ILE A 284 4.50 -14.12 21.63
C ILE A 284 5.44 -15.30 21.38
N PRO A 285 5.86 -16.09 22.39
CA PRO A 285 6.63 -17.30 22.15
C PRO A 285 5.80 -18.30 21.31
N ARG A 286 6.11 -18.38 20.02
CA ARG A 286 5.45 -19.26 19.05
C ARG A 286 6.38 -19.47 17.86
N ARG A 287 6.19 -20.62 17.23
CA ARG A 287 6.84 -20.99 15.97
C ARG A 287 6.67 -19.90 14.92
N ARG A 288 7.79 -19.47 14.33
CA ARG A 288 7.83 -18.53 13.21
C ARG A 288 9.08 -18.79 12.39
N ARG A 289 9.09 -18.36 11.14
CA ARG A 289 10.24 -18.56 10.25
C ARG A 289 11.03 -17.28 10.05
N PHE A 290 12.27 -17.43 9.60
CA PHE A 290 13.03 -16.33 9.04
C PHE A 290 12.49 -15.93 7.67
N HIS A 291 12.49 -14.63 7.41
CA HIS A 291 12.16 -14.03 6.13
C HIS A 291 13.41 -13.39 5.50
N PRO A 292 13.43 -13.23 4.17
CA PRO A 292 14.48 -12.48 3.47
C PRO A 292 14.76 -11.12 4.11
N MET A 293 16.02 -10.72 4.13
CA MET A 293 16.48 -9.46 4.69
C MET A 293 15.86 -8.25 3.99
N LEU A 294 15.74 -7.15 4.73
CA LEU A 294 15.35 -5.84 4.21
C LEU A 294 16.52 -5.15 3.50
N SER A 295 17.76 -5.45 3.92
CA SER A 295 19.00 -4.92 3.38
C SER A 295 19.30 -5.49 1.99
N ARG A 296 19.60 -4.61 1.04
CA ARG A 296 19.88 -4.95 -0.37
C ARG A 296 21.20 -4.33 -0.86
N ASN A 297 21.74 -4.88 -1.93
CA ASN A 297 22.83 -4.30 -2.70
C ASN A 297 22.40 -2.97 -3.34
N LEU A 298 23.37 -2.20 -3.84
CA LEU A 298 23.12 -0.94 -4.55
C LEU A 298 22.28 -1.11 -5.82
N ASP A 299 22.38 -2.26 -6.47
CA ASP A 299 21.58 -2.64 -7.64
C ASP A 299 20.20 -3.22 -7.27
N GLY A 300 19.85 -3.24 -5.97
CA GLY A 300 18.59 -3.80 -5.48
C GLY A 300 18.58 -5.32 -5.32
N THR A 301 19.65 -6.02 -5.68
CA THR A 301 19.75 -7.47 -5.48
C THR A 301 19.90 -7.80 -3.99
N PRO A 302 19.44 -8.99 -3.53
CA PRO A 302 19.59 -9.36 -2.13
C PRO A 302 21.06 -9.54 -1.70
N LEU A 303 21.41 -9.08 -0.50
CA LEU A 303 22.71 -9.29 0.16
C LEU A 303 22.83 -10.69 0.76
N GLU A 304 22.37 -11.72 0.05
CA GLU A 304 22.11 -13.06 0.61
C GLU A 304 23.21 -14.08 0.30
N ASN A 305 23.28 -15.11 1.14
CA ASN A 305 23.96 -16.37 0.81
C ASN A 305 23.09 -17.61 1.10
N VAL A 306 21.93 -17.44 1.74
CA VAL A 306 20.93 -18.49 2.02
C VAL A 306 19.52 -17.92 1.89
N GLN A 307 18.83 -18.18 0.77
CA GLN A 307 17.39 -17.89 0.57
C GLN A 307 16.92 -16.51 1.06
N GLY A 308 17.60 -15.43 0.66
CA GLY A 308 17.27 -14.08 1.13
C GLY A 308 17.93 -13.65 2.43
N CYS A 309 18.64 -14.53 3.13
CA CYS A 309 19.30 -14.26 4.41
C CYS A 309 20.83 -14.34 4.31
N TYR A 310 21.51 -13.80 5.32
CA TYR A 310 22.98 -13.85 5.42
C TYR A 310 23.41 -14.71 6.60
N LEU A 311 24.05 -15.84 6.29
CA LEU A 311 24.51 -16.82 7.26
C LEU A 311 26.02 -16.76 7.43
N GLU A 312 26.46 -16.69 8.68
CA GLU A 312 27.85 -16.64 9.11
C GLU A 312 28.14 -17.76 10.12
N TYR A 313 29.40 -18.21 10.18
CA TYR A 313 29.90 -19.09 11.20
C TYR A 313 31.02 -18.41 11.99
N TRP A 314 31.14 -18.76 13.27
CA TRP A 314 32.25 -18.32 14.10
C TRP A 314 33.46 -19.21 13.86
N ASN A 315 34.59 -18.61 13.46
CA ASN A 315 35.86 -19.31 13.37
C ASN A 315 36.63 -19.16 14.69
N PRO A 316 36.73 -20.21 15.52
CA PRO A 316 37.43 -20.13 16.80
C PRO A 316 38.95 -19.98 16.66
N ASP A 317 39.53 -20.32 15.50
CA ASP A 317 40.98 -20.16 15.28
C ASP A 317 41.36 -18.71 14.98
N THR A 318 40.45 -17.92 14.40
CA THR A 318 40.68 -16.50 14.06
C THR A 318 39.85 -15.52 14.88
N GLU A 319 38.93 -16.02 15.71
CA GLU A 319 37.97 -15.22 16.48
C GLU A 319 37.16 -14.25 15.61
N GLU A 320 36.74 -14.70 14.43
CA GLU A 320 35.98 -13.89 13.48
C GLU A 320 34.70 -14.58 13.01
N TRP A 321 33.67 -13.78 12.73
CA TRP A 321 32.49 -14.22 11.99
C TRP A 321 32.81 -14.21 10.50
N LEU A 322 32.74 -15.37 9.87
CA LEU A 322 33.03 -15.58 8.45
C LEU A 322 31.76 -16.04 7.72
N PRO A 323 31.57 -15.62 6.44
CA PRO A 323 30.45 -16.10 5.65
C PRO A 323 30.56 -17.61 5.39
N ILE A 324 29.42 -18.27 5.22
CA ILE A 324 29.38 -19.70 4.93
C ILE A 324 29.94 -20.06 3.55
N ARG A 325 29.82 -19.18 2.56
CA ARG A 325 30.34 -19.41 1.19
C ARG A 325 31.81 -19.03 1.08
N SER A 326 32.56 -19.81 0.30
CA SER A 326 33.92 -19.41 -0.11
C SER A 326 33.84 -18.31 -1.15
N ASP A 327 34.56 -17.22 -0.95
CA ASP A 327 34.96 -16.34 -2.06
C ASP A 327 36.37 -16.75 -2.53
N ASN A 328 36.85 -16.18 -3.64
CA ASN A 328 38.18 -16.50 -4.19
C ASN A 328 39.35 -16.22 -3.23
N TYR A 329 39.11 -15.58 -2.07
CA TYR A 329 40.13 -15.08 -1.16
C TYR A 329 39.96 -15.59 0.29
N LYS A 330 38.82 -16.18 0.66
CA LYS A 330 38.53 -16.68 2.01
C LYS A 330 37.88 -18.08 1.95
N PRO A 331 38.46 -19.08 2.62
CA PRO A 331 37.85 -20.41 2.72
C PRO A 331 36.55 -20.33 3.53
N GLY A 332 35.44 -20.76 2.93
CA GLY A 332 34.13 -20.92 3.58
C GLY A 332 33.93 -22.32 4.17
N LEU A 333 32.71 -22.63 4.64
CA LEU A 333 32.34 -23.95 5.13
C LEU A 333 32.16 -24.92 3.95
N VAL A 334 32.88 -26.05 3.98
CA VAL A 334 32.67 -27.11 3.00
C VAL A 334 31.25 -27.66 3.22
N ASN A 335 30.47 -27.81 2.15
CA ASN A 335 29.04 -28.16 2.19
C ASN A 335 28.12 -27.13 2.88
N GLY A 336 28.64 -25.95 3.23
CA GLY A 336 27.87 -24.89 3.86
C GLY A 336 26.75 -24.33 2.99
N GLU A 337 26.92 -24.34 1.67
CA GLU A 337 25.92 -23.92 0.68
C GLU A 337 24.62 -24.73 0.70
N SER A 338 24.65 -25.91 1.33
CA SER A 338 23.46 -26.75 1.51
C SER A 338 22.51 -26.28 2.61
N ALA A 339 22.83 -25.17 3.28
CA ALA A 339 21.96 -24.56 4.28
C ALA A 339 20.62 -24.14 3.65
N GLN A 340 19.53 -24.56 4.29
CA GLN A 340 18.17 -24.11 3.97
C GLN A 340 17.50 -23.59 5.23
N LEU A 341 16.63 -22.58 5.08
CA LEU A 341 15.79 -22.08 6.17
C LEU A 341 14.75 -23.15 6.53
N LEU A 342 14.48 -23.28 7.83
CA LEU A 342 13.36 -24.09 8.32
C LEU A 342 12.03 -23.41 7.97
N LYS A 343 11.02 -24.21 7.61
CA LYS A 343 9.72 -23.69 7.14
C LYS A 343 8.88 -23.05 8.24
N ASP A 344 8.92 -23.64 9.43
CA ASP A 344 8.03 -23.31 10.54
C ASP A 344 8.77 -22.83 11.80
N GLU A 345 10.11 -22.77 11.76
CA GLU A 345 10.95 -22.44 12.91
C GLU A 345 12.03 -21.43 12.53
N MET A 346 12.51 -20.66 13.51
CA MET A 346 13.62 -19.74 13.30
C MET A 346 14.91 -20.54 13.34
N GLY A 347 15.31 -21.09 12.19
CA GLY A 347 16.55 -21.84 12.09
C GLY A 347 16.91 -22.25 10.67
N ILE A 348 17.95 -23.05 10.59
CA ILE A 348 18.48 -23.60 9.35
C ILE A 348 18.72 -25.11 9.46
N GLU A 349 18.85 -25.76 8.32
CA GLU A 349 19.26 -27.14 8.19
C GLU A 349 20.24 -27.32 7.01
N PHE A 350 21.38 -27.96 7.24
CA PHE A 350 22.31 -28.37 6.18
C PHE A 350 21.87 -29.70 5.57
N ARG A 351 21.63 -29.71 4.25
CA ARG A 351 21.01 -30.84 3.53
C ARG A 351 21.93 -31.61 2.59
N ALA A 352 23.22 -31.29 2.55
CA ALA A 352 24.19 -32.08 1.79
C ALA A 352 24.36 -33.50 2.36
N ASP A 353 24.86 -34.45 1.56
CA ASP A 353 25.12 -35.82 2.03
C ASP A 353 26.08 -35.87 3.23
N GLN A 354 27.03 -34.93 3.27
CA GLN A 354 27.96 -34.76 4.38
C GLN A 354 27.70 -33.46 5.14
N VAL A 355 27.86 -33.52 6.46
CA VAL A 355 27.82 -32.34 7.33
C VAL A 355 28.97 -31.38 7.03
N PRO A 356 28.86 -30.09 7.38
CA PRO A 356 29.98 -29.17 7.24
C PRO A 356 31.17 -29.60 8.09
N TYR A 357 32.24 -30.05 7.44
CA TYR A 357 33.40 -30.69 8.10
C TYR A 357 33.99 -29.80 9.18
N GLN A 358 34.11 -28.49 8.92
CA GLN A 358 34.74 -27.59 9.87
C GLN A 358 33.93 -27.43 11.16
N LEU A 359 32.59 -27.56 11.14
CA LEU A 359 31.79 -27.49 12.37
C LEU A 359 32.08 -28.69 13.28
N VAL A 360 32.20 -29.89 12.70
CA VAL A 360 32.60 -31.10 13.44
C VAL A 360 34.03 -30.98 13.95
N PHE A 361 34.94 -30.46 13.12
CA PHE A 361 36.33 -30.23 13.50
C PHE A 361 36.45 -29.24 14.66
N PHE A 362 35.72 -28.12 14.61
CA PHE A 362 35.70 -27.13 15.69
C PHE A 362 35.12 -27.71 16.98
N ALA A 363 34.04 -28.51 16.91
CA ALA A 363 33.54 -29.21 18.10
C ALA A 363 34.58 -30.13 18.73
N LYS A 364 35.32 -30.91 17.92
CA LYS A 364 36.35 -31.83 18.42
C LYS A 364 37.58 -31.11 18.97
N LYS A 365 38.00 -30.01 18.34
CA LYS A 365 39.22 -29.27 18.70
C LYS A 365 39.01 -28.30 19.87
N HIS A 366 37.89 -27.60 19.86
CA HIS A 366 37.62 -26.47 20.75
C HIS A 366 36.42 -26.68 21.69
N GLY A 367 35.60 -27.69 21.47
CA GLY A 367 34.34 -27.88 22.19
C GLY A 367 33.12 -27.38 21.42
N ILE A 368 31.94 -27.93 21.74
CA ILE A 368 30.68 -27.62 21.05
C ILE A 368 30.23 -26.17 21.25
N GLU A 369 30.60 -25.56 22.36
CA GLU A 369 30.30 -24.17 22.72
C GLU A 369 30.98 -23.15 21.77
N HIS A 370 32.01 -23.58 21.04
CA HIS A 370 32.68 -22.78 20.02
C HIS A 370 32.07 -22.95 18.62
N VAL A 371 31.12 -23.86 18.44
CA VAL A 371 30.38 -24.05 17.18
C VAL A 371 29.18 -23.13 17.15
N LYS A 372 29.40 -21.91 16.65
CA LYS A 372 28.36 -20.86 16.59
C LYS A 372 28.01 -20.49 15.17
N LEU A 373 26.72 -20.37 14.89
CA LEU A 373 26.20 -19.83 13.64
C LEU A 373 25.40 -18.57 13.94
N ARG A 374 25.40 -17.62 13.02
CA ARG A 374 24.60 -16.40 13.11
C ARG A 374 23.92 -16.15 11.78
N LEU A 375 22.62 -15.89 11.83
CA LEU A 375 21.82 -15.56 10.66
C LEU A 375 21.30 -14.13 10.78
N THR A 376 21.59 -13.29 9.80
CA THR A 376 20.91 -12.01 9.61
C THR A 376 19.69 -12.24 8.72
N ALA A 377 18.52 -11.86 9.24
CA ALA A 377 17.23 -12.13 8.61
C ALA A 377 16.17 -11.14 9.10
N THR A 378 15.04 -11.12 8.39
CA THR A 378 13.83 -10.38 8.81
C THR A 378 12.92 -11.29 9.61
N VAL A 379 12.32 -10.74 10.66
CA VAL A 379 11.28 -11.40 11.47
C VAL A 379 10.02 -10.55 11.45
N ARG A 380 8.87 -11.21 11.23
CA ARG A 380 7.55 -10.59 11.38
C ARG A 380 7.11 -10.63 12.82
N LEU A 381 6.67 -9.48 13.32
CA LEU A 381 6.11 -9.34 14.67
C LEU A 381 4.65 -9.82 14.71
N ASP A 382 4.11 -9.91 15.92
CA ASP A 382 2.75 -10.39 16.19
C ASP A 382 1.69 -9.29 16.11
N TYR A 383 2.07 -8.11 15.60
CA TYR A 383 1.17 -7.00 15.38
C TYR A 383 1.42 -6.33 14.03
N ARG A 384 0.35 -5.70 13.54
CA ARG A 384 0.32 -4.93 12.30
C ARG A 384 0.53 -3.45 12.59
N LEU A 385 1.03 -2.72 11.60
CA LEU A 385 1.02 -1.27 11.63
C LEU A 385 -0.43 -0.80 11.79
N ARG A 386 -0.72 -0.05 12.85
CA ARG A 386 -2.09 0.41 13.11
C ARG A 386 -2.07 1.84 13.59
N VAL A 387 -2.80 2.69 12.90
CA VAL A 387 -2.97 4.09 13.28
C VAL A 387 -4.45 4.37 13.46
N LYS A 388 -4.81 4.62 14.72
CA LYS A 388 -6.14 5.05 15.10
C LYS A 388 -6.15 6.57 15.26
N ARG A 389 -7.12 7.24 14.65
CA ARG A 389 -7.36 8.67 14.80
C ARG A 389 -8.84 8.93 15.07
N THR A 390 -9.10 9.93 15.90
CA THR A 390 -10.43 10.45 16.17
C THR A 390 -10.43 11.91 15.75
N ALA A 391 -11.48 12.35 15.05
CA ALA A 391 -11.62 13.73 14.65
C ALA A 391 -11.70 14.63 15.89
N GLN A 392 -10.97 15.74 15.87
CA GLN A 392 -10.98 16.70 16.97
C GLN A 392 -12.36 17.36 17.15
N PHE A 393 -13.05 17.60 16.05
CA PHE A 393 -14.39 18.16 15.99
C PHE A 393 -15.24 17.32 15.05
N SER A 394 -16.48 17.02 15.42
CA SER A 394 -17.43 16.28 14.58
C SER A 394 -18.85 16.80 14.78
N LEU A 395 -19.69 16.62 13.76
CA LEU A 395 -21.14 16.82 13.88
C LEU A 395 -21.82 15.65 14.61
N LEU A 396 -21.18 14.48 14.62
CA LEU A 396 -21.68 13.29 15.30
C LEU A 396 -21.40 13.39 16.80
N GLN A 397 -22.43 13.20 17.61
CA GLN A 397 -22.29 13.13 19.08
C GLN A 397 -21.71 11.78 19.52
N ASP A 398 -22.13 10.69 18.85
CA ASP A 398 -21.65 9.34 19.11
C ASP A 398 -20.40 9.02 18.30
N THR A 399 -19.61 8.06 18.80
CA THR A 399 -18.44 7.57 18.07
C THR A 399 -18.89 6.61 16.96
N THR A 400 -18.73 7.05 15.72
CA THR A 400 -18.92 6.21 14.53
C THR A 400 -17.56 5.90 13.96
N ARG A 401 -17.21 4.61 13.92
CA ARG A 401 -15.87 4.13 13.58
C ARG A 401 -15.86 3.41 12.24
N GLU A 402 -14.90 3.77 11.40
CA GLU A 402 -14.55 3.06 10.18
C GLU A 402 -13.18 2.36 10.31
N ILE A 403 -13.03 1.21 9.66
CA ILE A 403 -11.78 0.45 9.63
C ILE A 403 -11.38 0.24 8.18
N ILE A 404 -10.18 0.69 7.81
CA ILE A 404 -9.64 0.52 6.46
C ILE A 404 -8.40 -0.39 6.55
N ASP A 405 -8.45 -1.54 5.87
CA ASP A 405 -7.31 -2.42 5.71
C ASP A 405 -6.50 -2.02 4.46
N ARG A 406 -5.21 -1.81 4.66
CA ARG A 406 -4.21 -1.35 3.69
C ARG A 406 -2.92 -2.15 3.85
N ASP A 407 -3.04 -3.46 4.08
CA ASP A 407 -1.91 -4.38 4.33
C ASP A 407 -0.75 -4.22 3.34
N ASP A 408 -1.10 -4.16 2.06
CA ASP A 408 -0.11 -4.11 1.01
C ASP A 408 0.46 -2.70 0.85
N ASP A 409 -0.33 -1.67 1.14
CA ASP A 409 -0.01 -0.27 0.84
C ASP A 409 1.01 0.34 1.81
N TYR A 410 0.90 -0.03 3.08
CA TYR A 410 1.71 0.54 4.15
C TYR A 410 2.34 -0.55 4.98
N LYS A 411 3.68 -0.59 5.02
CA LYS A 411 4.44 -1.55 5.83
C LYS A 411 5.32 -0.77 6.80
N LEU A 412 5.61 -1.36 7.95
CA LEU A 412 6.61 -0.81 8.86
C LEU A 412 7.77 -1.79 8.93
N SER A 413 8.84 -1.45 8.22
CA SER A 413 10.06 -2.24 8.17
C SER A 413 11.18 -1.49 8.90
N ARG A 414 11.85 -2.15 9.85
CA ARG A 414 12.93 -1.56 10.66
C ARG A 414 14.17 -2.44 10.63
N ARG A 415 15.34 -1.86 10.48
CA ARG A 415 16.62 -2.54 10.72
C ARG A 415 17.18 -2.13 12.07
N LEU A 416 17.63 -3.10 12.85
CA LEU A 416 18.24 -2.84 14.16
C LEU A 416 19.74 -2.63 14.06
N SER A 417 20.30 -2.03 15.12
CA SER A 417 21.75 -1.89 15.30
C SER A 417 22.48 -3.23 15.39
N SER A 418 21.78 -4.29 15.80
CA SER A 418 22.26 -5.68 15.83
C SER A 418 22.30 -6.37 14.46
N SER A 419 21.73 -5.77 13.40
CA SER A 419 21.88 -6.30 12.04
C SER A 419 23.34 -6.17 11.59
N ARG A 420 23.84 -7.21 10.91
CA ARG A 420 25.16 -7.20 10.26
C ARG A 420 25.33 -6.03 9.28
N PHE A 421 24.22 -5.62 8.68
CA PHE A 421 24.14 -4.56 7.68
C PHE A 421 23.69 -3.22 8.26
N ASN A 422 23.84 -3.02 9.58
CA ASN A 422 23.62 -1.71 10.17
C ASN A 422 24.49 -0.65 9.48
N GLY A 423 23.90 0.50 9.14
CA GLY A 423 24.56 1.58 8.40
C GLY A 423 24.58 1.46 6.87
N VAL A 424 24.09 0.36 6.28
CA VAL A 424 23.98 0.25 4.81
C VAL A 424 22.80 1.09 4.30
N ALA A 425 23.03 1.99 3.33
CA ALA A 425 22.04 2.98 2.90
C ALA A 425 20.77 2.38 2.24
N ASN A 426 20.87 1.19 1.63
CA ASN A 426 19.77 0.60 0.86
C ASN A 426 18.92 -0.32 1.74
N VAL A 427 17.90 0.26 2.36
CA VAL A 427 16.81 -0.47 3.02
C VAL A 427 15.59 -0.32 2.13
N VAL A 428 14.78 -1.37 1.99
CA VAL A 428 13.43 -1.23 1.42
C VAL A 428 12.66 -0.21 2.26
N THR A 429 12.52 1.03 1.75
CA THR A 429 11.73 2.07 2.40
C THR A 429 10.27 1.74 2.22
N SER A 430 9.61 1.37 3.31
CA SER A 430 8.17 1.21 3.34
C SER A 430 7.48 2.52 3.72
N ASN A 431 6.27 2.75 3.20
CA ASN A 431 5.42 3.86 3.64
C ASN A 431 5.02 3.61 5.10
N GLY A 432 5.76 4.23 6.02
CA GLY A 432 5.69 3.96 7.45
C GLY A 432 4.49 4.61 8.16
N ARG A 433 4.62 4.73 9.49
CA ARG A 433 3.55 5.22 10.37
C ARG A 433 3.06 6.64 10.05
N ASP A 434 3.96 7.51 9.60
CA ASP A 434 3.62 8.91 9.29
C ASP A 434 2.76 9.00 8.02
N ALA A 435 3.05 8.20 7.00
CA ALA A 435 2.25 8.13 5.78
C ALA A 435 0.82 7.62 6.06
N VAL A 436 0.69 6.62 6.94
CA VAL A 436 -0.63 6.15 7.40
C VAL A 436 -1.34 7.23 8.22
N ALA A 437 -0.62 7.96 9.07
CA ALA A 437 -1.20 9.03 9.88
C ALA A 437 -1.75 10.17 9.01
N GLU A 438 -1.04 10.57 7.95
CA GLU A 438 -1.51 11.55 6.98
C GLU A 438 -2.74 11.05 6.22
N LEU A 439 -2.74 9.78 5.77
CA LEU A 439 -3.93 9.17 5.17
C LEU A 439 -5.14 9.22 6.12
N CYS A 440 -4.94 8.91 7.40
CA CYS A 440 -6.02 9.00 8.39
C CYS A 440 -6.59 10.41 8.51
N ILE A 441 -5.71 11.42 8.52
CA ILE A 441 -6.10 12.83 8.64
C ILE A 441 -6.90 13.25 7.40
N ASP A 442 -6.40 12.98 6.20
CA ASP A 442 -7.07 13.33 4.96
C ASP A 442 -8.43 12.62 4.83
N THR A 443 -8.47 11.32 5.12
CA THR A 443 -9.70 10.52 5.05
C THR A 443 -10.74 11.00 6.06
N LEU A 444 -10.34 11.27 7.32
CA LEU A 444 -11.26 11.83 8.31
C LEU A 444 -11.75 13.22 7.92
N ARG A 445 -10.88 14.09 7.38
CA ARG A 445 -11.32 15.41 6.88
C ARG A 445 -12.36 15.30 5.77
N LYS A 446 -12.22 14.30 4.90
CA LYS A 446 -13.14 14.06 3.78
C LYS A 446 -14.45 13.39 4.19
N ASN A 447 -14.46 12.56 5.22
CA ASN A 447 -15.63 11.73 5.54
C ASN A 447 -16.33 12.12 6.85
N ASN A 448 -15.74 13.01 7.66
CA ASN A 448 -16.40 13.57 8.84
C ASN A 448 -17.28 14.78 8.45
N ALA A 449 -18.23 14.55 7.55
CA ALA A 449 -19.18 15.54 7.05
C ALA A 449 -20.56 14.90 6.86
N ALA A 450 -21.62 15.70 7.05
CA ALA A 450 -22.99 15.30 6.75
C ALA A 450 -23.25 15.33 5.24
N THR A 451 -24.16 14.47 4.78
CA THR A 451 -24.67 14.51 3.41
C THR A 451 -25.84 15.48 3.36
N ILE A 452 -25.67 16.59 2.67
CA ILE A 452 -26.70 17.57 2.29
C ILE A 452 -27.01 17.41 0.80
N GLU A 453 -28.25 17.11 0.46
CA GLU A 453 -28.73 17.01 -0.91
C GLU A 453 -30.12 17.65 -1.06
N GLY A 454 -30.50 17.97 -2.29
CA GLY A 454 -31.86 18.43 -2.58
C GLY A 454 -31.93 19.45 -3.72
N ASP A 455 -33.08 20.09 -3.85
CA ASP A 455 -33.38 20.97 -4.97
C ASP A 455 -33.81 22.36 -4.49
N LEU A 456 -33.26 23.40 -5.13
CA LEU A 456 -33.70 24.78 -5.00
C LEU A 456 -34.45 25.18 -6.26
N THR A 457 -35.65 25.72 -6.13
CA THR A 457 -36.39 26.29 -7.27
C THR A 457 -36.28 27.80 -7.26
N LEU A 458 -35.78 28.37 -8.36
CA LEU A 458 -35.64 29.79 -8.61
C LEU A 458 -36.74 30.29 -9.55
N ASP A 459 -37.16 31.54 -9.35
CA ASP A 459 -38.02 32.25 -10.30
C ASP A 459 -37.25 32.71 -11.53
N GLY A 460 -37.85 32.51 -12.70
CA GLY A 460 -37.28 32.87 -13.99
C GLY A 460 -36.37 31.81 -14.59
N VAL A 461 -35.94 32.09 -15.82
CA VAL A 461 -34.96 31.29 -16.57
C VAL A 461 -33.78 32.19 -16.88
N ASP A 462 -32.67 31.95 -16.19
CA ASP A 462 -31.41 32.63 -16.43
C ASP A 462 -30.36 31.61 -16.88
N VAL A 463 -29.81 31.85 -18.07
CA VAL A 463 -28.82 30.99 -18.71
C VAL A 463 -27.44 31.21 -18.08
N ASP A 464 -27.19 32.38 -17.47
CA ASP A 464 -25.91 32.71 -16.84
C ASP A 464 -25.68 31.89 -15.57
N LEU A 465 -26.75 31.32 -14.99
CA LEU A 465 -26.68 30.36 -13.89
C LEU A 465 -25.83 29.13 -14.25
N ARG A 466 -25.62 28.81 -15.54
CA ARG A 466 -24.70 27.72 -15.97
C ARG A 466 -23.33 27.84 -15.32
N GLY A 467 -22.83 29.06 -15.13
CA GLY A 467 -21.53 29.30 -14.49
C GLY A 467 -21.48 28.83 -13.03
N TYR A 468 -22.62 28.53 -12.41
CA TYR A 468 -22.68 28.06 -11.02
C TYR A 468 -22.49 26.54 -10.89
N LEU A 469 -22.44 25.80 -11.99
CA LEU A 469 -22.21 24.36 -11.96
C LEU A 469 -20.82 24.05 -11.37
N GLY A 470 -20.77 23.25 -10.31
CA GLY A 470 -19.57 22.96 -9.52
C GLY A 470 -19.22 24.00 -8.45
N MET A 471 -20.03 25.07 -8.28
CA MET A 471 -19.90 26.00 -7.15
C MET A 471 -20.49 25.40 -5.86
N SER A 472 -19.97 25.84 -4.72
CA SER A 472 -20.42 25.43 -3.39
C SER A 472 -21.54 26.35 -2.91
N ALA A 473 -22.75 25.82 -2.69
CA ALA A 473 -23.88 26.54 -2.14
C ALA A 473 -23.74 26.70 -0.62
N THR A 474 -23.59 27.93 -0.11
CA THR A 474 -23.20 28.14 1.29
C THR A 474 -24.35 28.43 2.24
N LYS A 475 -25.31 29.27 1.84
CA LYS A 475 -26.43 29.69 2.68
C LYS A 475 -27.56 30.32 1.88
N PHE A 476 -28.69 30.50 2.56
CA PHE A 476 -29.70 31.48 2.17
C PHE A 476 -29.37 32.86 2.74
N ASP A 477 -29.05 33.83 1.89
CA ASP A 477 -28.92 35.22 2.31
C ASP A 477 -30.31 35.80 2.62
N GLY A 478 -30.45 36.35 3.83
CA GLY A 478 -31.74 36.78 4.39
C GLY A 478 -32.38 35.79 5.36
N ARG A 479 -31.99 34.50 5.37
CA ARG A 479 -32.36 33.55 6.44
C ARG A 479 -31.12 33.06 7.17
N ASN A 480 -31.22 32.77 8.46
CA ASN A 480 -30.09 32.20 9.21
C ASN A 480 -29.96 30.69 8.95
N LEU A 481 -29.91 30.31 7.67
CA LEU A 481 -29.85 28.93 7.19
C LEU A 481 -28.57 28.74 6.38
N GLU A 482 -27.60 28.07 6.99
CA GLU A 482 -26.31 27.72 6.38
C GLU A 482 -26.30 26.24 5.99
N PHE A 483 -25.77 25.93 4.80
CA PHE A 483 -25.69 24.57 4.27
C PHE A 483 -24.37 23.89 4.64
N ARG A 484 -23.86 24.16 5.83
CA ARG A 484 -22.55 23.68 6.24
C ARG A 484 -22.62 22.19 6.60
N ALA A 485 -21.88 21.38 5.88
CA ALA A 485 -21.79 19.93 6.05
C ALA A 485 -20.77 19.50 7.12
N THR A 486 -19.99 20.41 7.70
CA THR A 486 -18.96 20.11 8.70
C THR A 486 -19.15 20.92 9.99
N HIS A 487 -18.52 20.47 11.09
CA HIS A 487 -18.63 21.15 12.38
C HIS A 487 -18.13 22.61 12.31
N GLN A 488 -18.83 23.52 13.00
CA GLN A 488 -18.59 24.97 12.94
C GLN A 488 -17.16 25.42 13.30
N ALA A 489 -16.50 24.67 14.19
CA ALA A 489 -15.14 24.95 14.66
C ALA A 489 -14.03 24.59 13.66
N LEU A 490 -14.35 23.88 12.58
CA LEU A 490 -13.37 23.56 11.53
C LEU A 490 -13.09 24.81 10.67
N SER A 491 -11.82 25.02 10.32
CA SER A 491 -11.41 26.17 9.50
C SER A 491 -11.71 25.99 8.01
N ASP A 492 -11.93 24.75 7.56
CA ASP A 492 -12.23 24.39 6.18
C ASP A 492 -13.68 23.86 6.11
N PRO A 493 -14.69 24.73 5.94
CA PRO A 493 -16.08 24.32 5.86
C PRO A 493 -16.37 23.60 4.54
N ARG A 494 -17.19 22.55 4.60
CA ARG A 494 -17.74 21.90 3.40
C ARG A 494 -19.19 22.29 3.20
N TYR A 495 -19.56 22.41 1.94
CA TYR A 495 -20.88 22.84 1.49
C TYR A 495 -21.35 21.96 0.33
N PRO A 496 -22.67 21.79 0.11
CA PRO A 496 -23.20 21.14 -1.07
C PRO A 496 -22.74 21.83 -2.34
N THR A 497 -22.41 21.02 -3.34
CA THR A 497 -22.02 21.47 -4.66
C THR A 497 -23.24 21.52 -5.56
N ILE A 498 -23.31 22.52 -6.43
CA ILE A 498 -24.34 22.60 -7.47
C ILE A 498 -23.99 21.60 -8.56
N VAL A 499 -24.76 20.51 -8.67
CA VAL A 499 -24.49 19.40 -9.59
C VAL A 499 -25.38 19.40 -10.82
N ALA A 500 -26.53 20.07 -10.77
CA ALA A 500 -27.39 20.22 -11.93
C ALA A 500 -28.15 21.53 -11.91
N ILE A 501 -28.43 22.05 -13.11
CA ILE A 501 -29.30 23.20 -13.33
C ILE A 501 -30.27 22.83 -14.45
N ARG A 502 -31.57 22.83 -14.14
CA ARG A 502 -32.64 22.44 -15.05
C ARG A 502 -33.58 23.61 -15.28
N TRP A 503 -33.72 24.05 -16.53
CA TRP A 503 -34.67 25.11 -16.88
C TRP A 503 -36.02 24.52 -17.27
N ASN A 504 -37.07 24.98 -16.62
CA ASN A 504 -38.44 24.79 -17.06
C ASN A 504 -38.95 26.08 -17.73
N VAL A 505 -38.72 26.17 -19.03
CA VAL A 505 -39.06 27.37 -19.84
C VAL A 505 -40.56 27.64 -19.84
N GLN A 506 -41.40 26.61 -19.81
CA GLN A 506 -42.86 26.78 -19.79
C GLN A 506 -43.34 27.38 -18.47
N ARG A 507 -42.77 26.93 -17.34
CA ARG A 507 -43.15 27.41 -16.01
C ARG A 507 -42.37 28.66 -15.58
N GLN A 508 -41.39 29.10 -16.36
CA GLN A 508 -40.46 30.18 -15.99
C GLN A 508 -39.80 29.91 -14.64
N LYS A 509 -39.28 28.68 -14.47
CA LYS A 509 -38.60 28.24 -13.25
C LYS A 509 -37.25 27.62 -13.59
N THR A 510 -36.31 27.74 -12.66
CA THR A 510 -35.01 27.05 -12.73
C THR A 510 -34.82 26.20 -11.48
N THR A 511 -34.57 24.91 -11.64
CA THR A 511 -34.22 24.02 -10.52
C THR A 511 -32.71 23.86 -10.45
N VAL A 512 -32.14 24.13 -9.28
CA VAL A 512 -30.73 23.95 -8.95
C VAL A 512 -30.62 22.77 -7.99
N SER A 513 -30.03 21.68 -8.46
CA SER A 513 -29.81 20.49 -7.63
C SER A 513 -28.48 20.61 -6.90
N LEU A 514 -28.54 20.39 -5.61
CA LEU A 514 -27.45 20.42 -4.66
C LEU A 514 -27.10 19.01 -4.23
N ASP A 515 -25.81 18.75 -4.15
CA ASP A 515 -25.32 17.46 -3.71
C ASP A 515 -23.97 17.58 -3.00
N THR A 516 -23.82 16.85 -1.91
CA THR A 516 -22.56 16.66 -1.20
C THR A 516 -22.02 15.25 -1.34
N MET A 517 -22.72 14.33 -2.05
CA MET A 517 -22.58 12.87 -2.06
C MET A 517 -21.17 12.36 -1.75
N LYS A 518 -21.11 11.19 -1.09
CA LYS A 518 -19.90 10.45 -0.67
C LYS A 518 -18.68 10.59 -1.57
#